data_AF-A0A846D6H4-F1
#
_entry.id   AF-A0A846D6H4-F1
#
_cell.length_a   1.000
_cell.length_b   1.000
_cell.length_c   1.000
_cell.angle_alpha   90.00
_cell.angle_beta   90.00
_cell.angle_gamma   90.00
#
_symmetry.space_group_name_H-M   'P 1'
#
loop_
_entity.id
_entity.type
_entity.pdbx_description
1 polymer ?
#
loop_
_entity_poly.entity_id
_entity_poly.type
_entity_poly.pdbx_seq_one_letter_code
_entity_poly.pdbx_strand_id
1 'polypeptide(L)'
;MTVTVQAPPKTRRVVFPFTAIVGQEEMKLALLLNVIDPKVGGVMIMGDRGTGKSTTIRALADLLPEIEVVANDSFNSDPYDPDLMSDQVREQLDNQISLQIVKKKVQMVDLPLGATEDRVCGTIDIEKALSEGIKAFEPGLLAKANRGILYVDEVNLLDDHLVDVLVDSAASGWNTVEREGISIRHPARFVLVGSGNPEEGELRPQLL
;
A
#
# COMPACT_ATOMS: atom_id res chain seq x y z
N MET A 1 -15.33 -15.30 39.58
CA MET A 1 -14.62 -15.72 38.35
C MET A 1 -15.35 -15.11 37.17
N THR A 2 -14.92 -13.93 36.74
CA THR A 2 -15.48 -13.20 35.60
C THR A 2 -15.04 -13.90 34.33
N VAL A 3 -16.00 -14.51 33.63
CA VAL A 3 -15.78 -15.14 32.33
C VAL A 3 -15.58 -14.01 31.31
N THR A 4 -14.33 -13.81 30.89
CA THR A 4 -14.02 -12.96 29.74
C THR A 4 -14.64 -13.58 28.50
N VAL A 5 -15.70 -12.97 28.00
CA VAL A 5 -16.30 -13.30 26.70
C VAL A 5 -15.27 -12.95 25.64
N GLN A 6 -14.64 -13.98 25.05
CA GLN A 6 -13.79 -13.81 23.88
C GLN A 6 -14.63 -13.23 22.75
N ALA A 7 -14.12 -12.17 22.12
CA ALA A 7 -14.74 -11.56 20.95
C ALA A 7 -14.93 -12.64 19.85
N PRO A 8 -16.06 -12.62 19.12
CA PRO A 8 -16.30 -13.60 18.07
C PRO A 8 -15.18 -13.55 17.01
N PRO A 9 -14.78 -14.69 16.45
CA PRO A 9 -13.76 -14.72 15.39
C PRO A 9 -14.25 -13.81 14.25
N LYS A 10 -13.40 -12.88 13.81
CA LYS A 10 -13.71 -11.96 12.69
C LYS A 10 -14.17 -12.80 11.50
N THR A 11 -15.45 -12.76 11.18
CA THR A 11 -16.01 -13.41 9.98
C THR A 11 -15.27 -12.86 8.77
N ARG A 12 -14.47 -13.74 8.14
CA ARG A 12 -13.71 -13.41 6.93
C ARG A 12 -14.73 -12.95 5.89
N ARG A 13 -14.66 -11.68 5.47
CA ARG A 13 -15.49 -11.18 4.36
C ARG A 13 -15.23 -12.11 3.18
N VAL A 14 -16.29 -12.71 2.65
CA VAL A 14 -16.20 -13.60 1.49
C VAL A 14 -15.82 -12.73 0.29
N VAL A 15 -14.62 -12.91 -0.22
CA VAL A 15 -14.14 -12.23 -1.43
C VAL A 15 -14.65 -13.01 -2.64
N PHE A 16 -15.13 -12.31 -3.66
CA PHE A 16 -15.61 -12.95 -4.89
C PHE A 16 -14.41 -13.56 -5.65
N PRO A 17 -14.48 -14.80 -6.17
CA PRO A 17 -13.32 -15.43 -6.80
C PRO A 17 -12.88 -14.74 -8.10
N PHE A 18 -11.57 -14.53 -8.27
CA PHE A 18 -11.00 -13.84 -9.43
C PHE A 18 -11.37 -14.54 -10.76
N THR A 19 -11.36 -15.87 -10.77
CA THR A 19 -11.71 -16.70 -11.93
C THR A 19 -13.19 -16.69 -12.27
N ALA A 20 -14.07 -16.31 -11.33
CA ALA A 20 -15.51 -16.25 -11.55
C ALA A 20 -15.98 -14.91 -12.13
N ILE A 21 -15.08 -13.93 -12.26
CA ILE A 21 -15.39 -12.62 -12.82
C ILE A 21 -15.57 -12.77 -14.33
N VAL A 22 -16.72 -12.34 -14.84
CA VAL A 22 -17.07 -12.48 -16.25
C VAL A 22 -16.43 -11.36 -17.06
N GLY A 23 -15.75 -11.71 -18.17
CA GLY A 23 -15.10 -10.76 -19.05
C GLY A 23 -13.89 -10.06 -18.41
N GLN A 24 -13.68 -8.80 -18.77
CA GLN A 24 -12.54 -7.98 -18.30
C GLN A 24 -11.17 -8.62 -18.60
N GLU A 25 -11.02 -9.31 -19.73
CA GLU A 25 -9.82 -10.09 -20.02
C GLU A 25 -8.54 -9.23 -20.08
N GLU A 26 -8.62 -8.03 -20.67
CA GLU A 26 -7.50 -7.08 -20.69
C GLU A 26 -7.12 -6.61 -19.29
N MET A 27 -8.10 -6.26 -18.46
CA MET A 27 -7.87 -5.84 -17.08
C MET A 27 -7.26 -6.96 -16.23
N LYS A 28 -7.78 -8.20 -16.35
CA LYS A 28 -7.21 -9.37 -15.67
C LYS A 28 -5.77 -9.59 -16.10
N LEU A 29 -5.50 -9.54 -17.40
CA LEU A 29 -4.15 -9.72 -17.94
C LEU A 29 -3.20 -8.64 -17.42
N ALA A 30 -3.59 -7.37 -17.48
CA ALA A 30 -2.77 -6.25 -17.00
C ALA A 30 -2.42 -6.41 -15.52
N LEU A 31 -3.40 -6.77 -14.69
CA LEU A 31 -3.17 -6.99 -13.26
C LEU A 31 -2.26 -8.21 -12.99
N LEU A 32 -2.43 -9.30 -13.74
CA LEU A 32 -1.56 -10.48 -13.61
C LEU A 32 -0.11 -10.18 -14.00
N LEU A 33 0.10 -9.46 -15.11
CA LEU A 33 1.42 -9.02 -15.53
C LEU A 33 2.08 -8.14 -14.46
N ASN A 34 1.31 -7.25 -13.85
CA ASN A 34 1.81 -6.34 -12.82
C ASN A 34 2.21 -7.06 -11.52
N VAL A 35 1.47 -8.10 -11.15
CA VAL A 35 1.83 -8.96 -10.00
C VAL A 35 3.11 -9.74 -10.27
N ILE A 36 3.33 -10.19 -11.51
CA ILE A 36 4.55 -10.92 -11.91
C ILE A 36 5.76 -9.99 -11.93
N ASP A 37 5.62 -8.82 -12.57
CA ASP A 37 6.66 -7.81 -12.64
C ASP A 37 6.09 -6.41 -12.34
N PRO A 38 6.24 -5.93 -11.09
CA PRO A 38 5.80 -4.59 -10.69
C PRO A 38 6.51 -3.46 -11.44
N LYS A 39 7.63 -3.73 -12.13
CA LYS A 39 8.36 -2.70 -12.91
C LYS A 39 7.65 -2.31 -14.21
N VAL A 40 6.62 -3.06 -14.60
CA VAL A 40 5.76 -2.71 -15.75
C VAL A 40 5.06 -1.36 -15.52
N GLY A 41 4.93 -0.90 -14.28
CA GLY A 41 4.38 0.41 -13.92
C GLY A 41 3.04 0.29 -13.18
N GLY A 42 2.25 1.35 -13.14
CA GLY A 42 0.88 1.28 -12.62
C GLY A 42 -0.10 0.67 -13.62
N VAL A 43 -1.21 0.10 -13.14
CA VAL A 43 -2.32 -0.32 -13.99
C VAL A 43 -3.43 0.72 -13.91
N MET A 44 -3.84 1.25 -15.05
CA MET A 44 -4.92 2.23 -15.13
C MET A 44 -6.16 1.63 -15.79
N ILE A 45 -7.30 1.71 -15.09
CA ILE A 45 -8.52 0.99 -15.45
C ILE A 45 -9.67 1.97 -15.65
N MET A 46 -10.00 2.21 -16.91
CA MET A 46 -11.06 3.13 -17.31
C MET A 46 -12.40 2.41 -17.48
N GLY A 47 -13.47 3.04 -16.99
CA GLY A 47 -14.84 2.66 -17.35
C GLY A 47 -15.87 3.15 -16.34
N ASP A 48 -17.14 2.83 -16.58
CA ASP A 48 -18.24 3.35 -15.76
C ASP A 48 -18.26 2.81 -14.33
N ARG A 49 -18.92 3.53 -13.43
CA ARG A 49 -19.20 3.03 -12.07
C ARG A 49 -20.02 1.74 -12.13
N GLY A 50 -19.78 0.82 -11.20
CA GLY A 50 -20.51 -0.45 -11.12
C GLY A 50 -20.05 -1.54 -12.07
N THR A 51 -19.00 -1.32 -12.88
CA THR A 51 -18.41 -2.33 -13.79
C THR A 51 -17.60 -3.43 -13.07
N GLY A 52 -17.48 -3.38 -11.74
CA GLY A 52 -16.81 -4.43 -10.96
C GLY A 52 -15.28 -4.28 -10.85
N LYS A 53 -14.71 -3.12 -11.21
CA LYS A 53 -13.26 -2.87 -11.16
C LYS A 53 -12.62 -3.21 -9.81
N SER A 54 -13.13 -2.62 -8.73
CA SER A 54 -12.62 -2.87 -7.38
C SER A 54 -12.90 -4.28 -6.88
N THR A 55 -13.92 -4.98 -7.42
CA THR A 55 -14.17 -6.39 -7.14
C THR A 55 -13.05 -7.27 -7.68
N THR A 56 -12.62 -7.04 -8.92
CA THR A 56 -11.54 -7.80 -9.57
C THR A 56 -10.20 -7.60 -8.87
N ILE A 57 -9.88 -6.39 -8.45
CA ILE A 57 -8.63 -6.09 -7.75
C ILE A 57 -8.61 -6.76 -6.38
N ARG A 58 -9.72 -6.70 -5.62
CA ARG A 58 -9.85 -7.41 -4.33
C ARG A 58 -9.75 -8.91 -4.50
N ALA A 59 -10.36 -9.45 -5.56
CA ALA A 59 -10.30 -10.88 -5.87
C ALA A 59 -8.87 -11.35 -6.18
N LEU A 60 -8.09 -10.52 -6.88
CA LEU A 60 -6.68 -10.80 -7.13
C LEU A 60 -5.87 -10.75 -5.82
N ALA A 61 -6.05 -9.70 -5.01
CA ALA A 61 -5.35 -9.55 -3.74
C ALA A 61 -5.56 -10.76 -2.79
N ASP A 62 -6.76 -11.33 -2.77
CA ASP A 62 -7.07 -12.49 -1.94
C ASP A 62 -6.42 -13.80 -2.43
N LEU A 63 -6.13 -13.89 -3.74
CA LEU A 63 -5.45 -15.01 -4.39
C LEU A 63 -3.94 -14.99 -4.19
N LEU A 64 -3.35 -13.81 -3.92
CA LEU A 64 -1.91 -13.68 -3.72
C LEU A 64 -1.44 -14.50 -2.50
N PRO A 65 -0.26 -15.14 -2.59
CA PRO A 65 0.31 -15.88 -1.49
C PRO A 65 0.61 -14.97 -0.31
N GLU A 66 0.67 -15.54 0.89
CA GLU A 66 1.16 -14.80 2.05
C GLU A 66 2.64 -14.46 1.88
N ILE A 67 3.01 -13.26 2.30
CA ILE A 67 4.38 -12.74 2.31
C ILE A 67 4.98 -12.87 3.71
N GLU A 68 6.29 -13.12 3.78
CA GLU A 68 7.05 -13.08 5.03
C GLU A 68 7.43 -11.64 5.35
N VAL A 69 7.11 -11.20 6.56
CA VAL A 69 7.37 -9.84 7.05
C VAL A 69 7.97 -9.89 8.45
N VAL A 70 8.74 -8.86 8.79
CA VAL A 70 9.20 -8.67 10.18
C VAL A 70 8.01 -8.34 11.09
N ALA A 71 7.91 -9.04 12.22
CA ALA A 71 6.85 -8.85 13.19
C ALA A 71 7.00 -7.49 13.90
N ASN A 72 5.85 -6.87 14.21
CA ASN A 72 5.77 -5.54 14.83
C ASN A 72 6.39 -4.39 14.02
N ASP A 73 6.75 -4.63 12.76
CA ASP A 73 7.14 -3.58 11.83
C ASP A 73 5.90 -2.96 11.15
N SER A 74 5.89 -1.64 11.07
CA SER A 74 4.81 -0.85 10.45
C SER A 74 4.87 -0.82 8.93
N PHE A 75 6.01 -1.20 8.35
CA PHE A 75 6.30 -1.08 6.92
C PHE A 75 6.23 -2.43 6.18
N ASN A 76 5.88 -3.53 6.86
CA ASN A 76 5.90 -4.88 6.27
C ASN A 76 7.25 -5.26 5.64
N SER A 77 8.35 -4.84 6.28
CA SER A 77 9.71 -5.03 5.80
C SER A 77 9.99 -6.49 5.44
N ASP A 78 10.71 -6.70 4.34
CA ASP A 78 11.19 -8.02 3.94
C ASP A 78 12.32 -8.46 4.89
N PRO A 79 12.27 -9.66 5.49
CA PRO A 79 13.33 -10.11 6.38
C PRO A 79 14.62 -10.53 5.66
N TYR A 80 14.61 -10.64 4.32
CA TYR A 80 15.76 -11.12 3.54
C TYR A 80 16.25 -10.12 2.48
N ASP A 81 15.41 -9.19 2.01
CA ASP A 81 15.78 -8.19 1.00
C ASP A 81 16.10 -6.82 1.65
N PRO A 82 17.38 -6.40 1.71
CA PRO A 82 17.79 -5.12 2.30
C PRO A 82 17.17 -3.88 1.62
N ASP A 83 16.80 -3.98 0.34
CA ASP A 83 16.18 -2.86 -0.39
C ASP A 83 14.70 -2.66 0.03
N LEU A 84 14.14 -3.63 0.74
CA LEU A 84 12.76 -3.63 1.25
C LEU A 84 12.70 -3.63 2.78
N MET A 85 13.81 -3.31 3.45
CA MET A 85 13.88 -3.15 4.90
C MET A 85 13.72 -1.68 5.29
N SER A 86 12.98 -1.43 6.37
CA SER A 86 13.07 -0.15 7.07
C SER A 86 14.43 0.01 7.75
N ASP A 87 14.84 1.26 8.02
CA ASP A 87 16.10 1.55 8.70
C ASP A 87 16.22 0.80 10.04
N GLN A 88 15.12 0.69 10.80
CA GLN A 88 15.08 -0.01 12.08
C GLN A 88 15.35 -1.51 11.93
N VAL A 89 14.74 -2.15 10.93
CA VAL A 89 14.95 -3.58 10.66
C VAL A 89 16.39 -3.83 10.20
N ARG A 90 16.93 -2.93 9.38
CA ARG A 90 18.31 -3.00 8.90
C ARG A 90 19.31 -2.88 10.06
N GLU A 91 19.12 -1.90 10.95
CA GLU A 91 19.94 -1.75 12.16
C GLU A 91 19.87 -2.99 13.06
N GLN A 92 18.69 -3.60 13.22
CA GLN A 92 18.57 -4.85 13.99
C GLN A 92 19.37 -5.99 13.36
N LEU A 93 19.32 -6.13 12.04
CA LEU A 93 20.07 -7.15 11.31
C LEU A 93 21.58 -6.94 11.44
N ASP A 94 22.05 -5.70 11.28
CA ASP A 94 23.47 -5.33 11.39
C ASP A 94 24.00 -5.58 12.81
N ASN A 95 23.16 -5.37 13.83
CA ASN A 95 23.46 -5.67 15.23
C ASN A 95 23.25 -7.16 15.61
N GLN A 96 22.99 -8.04 14.63
CA GLN A 96 22.76 -9.47 14.84
C GLN A 96 21.60 -9.79 15.79
N ILE A 97 20.61 -8.90 15.86
CA ILE A 97 19.38 -9.10 16.63
C ILE A 97 18.47 -10.04 15.83
N SER A 98 17.92 -11.06 16.48
CA SER A 98 17.01 -12.00 15.84
C SER A 98 15.70 -11.32 15.43
N LEU A 99 15.43 -11.26 14.13
CA LEU A 99 14.15 -10.81 13.60
C LEU A 99 13.07 -11.88 13.80
N GLN A 100 11.92 -11.48 14.34
CA GLN A 100 10.75 -12.35 14.37
C GLN A 100 10.02 -12.26 13.03
N ILE A 101 9.86 -13.39 12.34
CA ILE A 101 9.23 -13.43 11.01
C ILE A 101 7.81 -13.98 11.13
N VAL A 102 6.85 -13.31 10.51
CA VAL A 102 5.45 -13.74 10.43
C VAL A 102 4.97 -13.73 8.98
N LYS A 103 4.00 -14.59 8.68
CA LYS A 103 3.31 -14.56 7.39
C LYS A 103 2.09 -13.65 7.44
N LYS A 104 1.96 -12.77 6.46
CA LYS A 104 0.79 -11.90 6.29
C LYS A 104 0.25 -12.03 4.87
N LYS A 105 -1.07 -11.97 4.72
CA LYS A 105 -1.68 -11.78 3.40
C LYS A 105 -1.25 -10.45 2.79
N VAL A 106 -1.08 -10.44 1.46
CA VAL A 106 -0.92 -9.20 0.70
C VAL A 106 -2.11 -8.29 0.97
N GLN A 107 -1.83 -7.03 1.29
CA GLN A 107 -2.85 -6.03 1.59
C GLN A 107 -3.19 -5.22 0.35
N MET A 108 -4.48 -5.04 0.10
CA MET A 108 -4.98 -3.99 -0.78
C MET A 108 -5.37 -2.81 0.10
N VAL A 109 -4.75 -1.66 -0.15
CA VAL A 109 -5.00 -0.41 0.56
C VAL A 109 -5.76 0.52 -0.37
N ASP A 110 -6.99 0.90 0.01
CA ASP A 110 -7.78 1.88 -0.74
C ASP A 110 -7.36 3.32 -0.34
N LEU A 111 -7.07 4.15 -1.33
CA LEU A 111 -6.81 5.59 -1.17
C LEU A 111 -8.12 6.37 -1.37
N PRO A 112 -8.65 7.04 -0.32
CA PRO A 112 -9.89 7.78 -0.44
C PRO A 112 -9.70 9.10 -1.17
N LEU A 113 -10.73 9.51 -1.92
CA LEU A 113 -10.85 10.85 -2.49
C LEU A 113 -10.84 11.89 -1.36
N GLY A 114 -9.82 12.76 -1.33
CA GLY A 114 -9.62 13.72 -0.25
C GLY A 114 -8.77 13.21 0.93
N ALA A 115 -7.98 12.16 0.73
CA ALA A 115 -6.87 11.87 1.65
C ALA A 115 -5.95 13.10 1.76
N THR A 116 -5.50 13.45 2.96
CA THR A 116 -4.44 14.44 3.12
C THR A 116 -3.09 13.81 2.80
N GLU A 117 -2.13 14.61 2.36
CA GLU A 117 -0.74 14.18 2.17
C GLU A 117 -0.21 13.42 3.41
N ASP A 118 -0.44 13.98 4.61
CA ASP A 118 -0.12 13.37 5.90
C ASP A 118 -0.70 11.96 6.08
N ARG A 119 -1.91 11.71 5.60
CA ARG A 119 -2.53 10.39 5.68
C ARG A 119 -1.92 9.41 4.68
N VAL A 120 -1.48 9.89 3.52
CA VAL A 120 -0.88 9.09 2.46
C VAL A 120 0.58 8.76 2.78
N CYS A 121 1.39 9.79 3.01
CA CYS A 121 2.82 9.71 3.29
C CYS A 121 3.12 9.26 4.73
N GLY A 122 2.28 9.66 5.68
CA GLY A 122 2.57 9.57 7.11
C GLY A 122 2.98 10.91 7.69
N THR A 123 3.06 10.98 9.02
CA THR A 123 3.39 12.20 9.76
C THR A 123 4.51 11.95 10.76
N ILE A 124 5.11 13.04 11.23
CA ILE A 124 6.14 13.00 12.27
C ILE A 124 5.57 13.72 13.50
N ASP A 125 5.40 12.99 14.59
CA ASP A 125 5.00 13.54 15.88
C ASP A 125 6.23 14.20 16.55
N ILE A 126 6.32 15.51 16.35
CA ILE A 126 7.45 16.32 16.82
C ILE A 126 7.50 16.39 18.35
N GLU A 127 6.34 16.43 19.02
CA GLU A 127 6.31 16.52 20.48
C GLU A 127 6.96 15.29 21.11
N LYS A 128 6.64 14.08 20.61
CA LYS A 128 7.30 12.84 21.04
C LYS A 128 8.76 12.76 20.58
N ALA A 129 9.07 13.22 19.38
CA ALA A 129 10.45 13.24 18.89
C ALA A 129 11.38 14.10 19.76
N LEU A 130 10.90 15.25 20.24
CA LEU A 130 11.67 16.16 21.08
C LEU A 130 11.66 15.76 22.56
N SER A 131 10.54 15.23 23.07
CA SER A 131 10.41 14.89 24.51
C SER A 131 10.98 13.51 24.87
N GLU A 132 10.79 12.51 24.02
CA GLU A 132 11.21 11.13 24.27
C GLU A 132 12.49 10.75 23.51
N GLY A 133 12.95 11.59 22.57
CA GLY A 133 14.11 11.31 21.72
C GLY A 133 13.92 10.15 20.75
N ILE A 134 12.68 9.67 20.60
CA ILE A 134 12.30 8.56 19.73
C ILE A 134 11.69 9.15 18.45
N LYS A 135 12.16 8.72 17.27
CA LYS A 135 11.53 9.08 15.98
C LYS A 135 10.08 8.59 15.97
N ALA A 136 9.14 9.43 16.38
CA ALA A 136 7.73 9.12 16.44
C ALA A 136 7.09 9.35 15.07
N PHE A 137 7.32 8.42 14.15
CA PHE A 137 6.70 8.42 12.83
C PHE A 137 5.35 7.69 12.87
N GLU A 138 4.30 8.34 12.38
CA GLU A 138 3.01 7.69 12.17
C GLU A 138 2.88 7.20 10.73
N PRO A 139 2.77 5.88 10.49
CA PRO A 139 2.75 5.32 9.15
C PRO A 139 1.48 5.67 8.37
N GLY A 140 1.68 6.24 7.17
CA GLY A 140 0.63 6.54 6.21
C GLY A 140 0.10 5.32 5.45
N LEU A 141 -0.70 5.58 4.41
CA LEU A 141 -1.21 4.55 3.51
C LEU A 141 -0.09 3.88 2.70
N LEU A 142 0.95 4.62 2.31
CA LEU A 142 2.08 4.08 1.55
C LEU A 142 2.88 3.03 2.34
N ALA A 143 3.07 3.27 3.64
CA ALA A 143 3.70 2.31 4.53
C ALA A 143 2.93 0.98 4.60
N LYS A 144 1.59 1.07 4.65
CA LYS A 144 0.70 -0.10 4.69
C LYS A 144 0.63 -0.82 3.34
N ALA A 145 0.74 -0.08 2.25
CA ALA A 145 0.72 -0.62 0.90
C ALA A 145 2.03 -1.30 0.50
N ASN A 146 3.14 -1.06 1.24
CA ASN A 146 4.42 -1.69 0.94
C ASN A 146 4.29 -3.22 0.84
N ARG A 147 4.84 -3.77 -0.25
CA ARG A 147 4.73 -5.18 -0.68
C ARG A 147 3.29 -5.64 -0.88
N GLY A 148 2.41 -4.72 -1.27
CA GLY A 148 1.02 -5.00 -1.60
C GLY A 148 0.49 -4.14 -2.74
N ILE A 149 -0.80 -3.81 -2.67
CA ILE A 149 -1.53 -3.11 -3.71
C ILE A 149 -2.05 -1.80 -3.15
N LEU A 150 -1.78 -0.69 -3.84
CA LEU A 150 -2.42 0.61 -3.59
C LEU A 150 -3.48 0.84 -4.66
N TYR A 151 -4.74 0.88 -4.24
CA TYR A 151 -5.87 1.16 -5.11
C TYR A 151 -6.32 2.60 -4.96
N VAL A 152 -6.43 3.31 -6.06
CA VAL A 152 -6.96 4.68 -6.09
C VAL A 152 -8.21 4.70 -6.93
N ASP A 153 -9.34 5.01 -6.29
CA ASP A 153 -10.61 5.17 -7.00
C ASP A 153 -10.72 6.59 -7.54
N GLU A 154 -11.25 6.72 -8.76
CA GLU A 154 -11.46 8.00 -9.44
C GLU A 154 -10.21 8.90 -9.43
N VAL A 155 -9.08 8.37 -9.92
CA VAL A 155 -7.79 9.11 -9.97
C VAL A 155 -7.88 10.47 -10.68
N ASN A 156 -8.88 10.65 -11.54
CA ASN A 156 -9.19 11.92 -12.22
C ASN A 156 -9.49 13.06 -11.24
N LEU A 157 -9.94 12.73 -10.03
CA LEU A 157 -10.33 13.66 -8.98
C LEU A 157 -9.28 13.81 -7.89
N LEU A 158 -8.13 13.13 -8.02
CA LEU A 158 -7.05 13.22 -7.05
C LEU A 158 -6.35 14.58 -7.16
N ASP A 159 -5.91 15.10 -6.02
CA ASP A 159 -5.14 16.34 -5.98
C ASP A 159 -3.75 16.16 -6.61
N ASP A 160 -3.27 17.18 -7.31
CA ASP A 160 -2.03 17.15 -8.10
C ASP A 160 -0.83 16.75 -7.22
N HIS A 161 -0.75 17.28 -6.00
CA HIS A 161 0.35 16.97 -5.07
C HIS A 161 0.37 15.50 -4.65
N LEU A 162 -0.79 14.85 -4.56
CA LEU A 162 -0.86 13.42 -4.24
C LEU A 162 -0.45 12.56 -5.43
N VAL A 163 -0.85 12.95 -6.65
CA VAL A 163 -0.44 12.23 -7.87
C VAL A 163 1.09 12.15 -7.94
N ASP A 164 1.77 13.27 -7.75
CA ASP A 164 3.24 13.33 -7.81
C ASP A 164 3.89 12.41 -6.78
N VAL A 165 3.44 12.49 -5.51
CA VAL A 165 3.92 11.61 -4.43
C VAL A 165 3.72 10.13 -4.76
N LEU A 166 2.55 9.77 -5.30
CA LEU A 166 2.22 8.38 -5.63
C LEU A 166 3.10 7.85 -6.76
N VAL A 167 3.30 8.65 -7.81
CA VAL A 167 4.15 8.28 -8.95
C VAL A 167 5.61 8.15 -8.52
N ASP A 168 6.13 9.11 -7.75
CA ASP A 168 7.50 9.08 -7.24
C ASP A 168 7.74 7.89 -6.30
N SER A 169 6.78 7.59 -5.43
CA SER A 169 6.86 6.43 -4.53
C SER A 169 6.78 5.11 -5.29
N ALA A 170 5.89 5.00 -6.29
CA ALA A 170 5.75 3.80 -7.10
C ALA A 170 6.99 3.54 -7.97
N ALA A 171 7.60 4.60 -8.52
CA ALA A 171 8.80 4.51 -9.35
C ALA A 171 10.06 4.21 -8.53
N SER A 172 10.26 4.92 -7.42
CA SER A 172 11.45 4.75 -6.57
C SER A 172 11.37 3.52 -5.65
N GLY A 173 10.16 3.07 -5.32
CA GLY A 173 9.89 2.03 -4.33
C GLY A 173 10.08 2.48 -2.88
N TRP A 174 10.21 3.79 -2.63
CA TRP A 174 10.41 4.36 -1.30
C TRP A 174 9.56 5.62 -1.14
N ASN A 175 9.08 5.84 0.08
CA ASN A 175 8.43 7.08 0.47
C ASN A 175 9.33 7.87 1.42
N THR A 176 9.43 9.18 1.20
CA THR A 176 10.21 10.11 2.03
C THR A 176 9.26 11.15 2.61
N VAL A 177 9.32 11.34 3.93
CA VAL A 177 8.50 12.31 4.66
C VAL A 177 9.43 13.32 5.32
N GLU A 178 9.27 14.59 4.95
CA GLU A 178 10.09 15.69 5.46
C GLU A 178 9.22 16.72 6.18
N ARG A 179 9.52 16.96 7.46
CA ARG A 179 8.82 17.97 8.28
C ARG A 179 9.83 18.64 9.23
N GLU A 180 9.86 19.98 9.25
CA GLU A 180 10.64 20.79 10.21
C GLU A 180 12.13 20.37 10.33
N GLY A 181 12.76 20.01 9.19
CA GLY A 181 14.17 19.61 9.13
C GLY A 181 14.46 18.15 9.51
N ILE A 182 13.44 17.35 9.81
CA ILE A 182 13.54 15.89 9.98
C ILE A 182 13.09 15.22 8.67
N SER A 183 13.92 14.31 8.16
CA SER A 183 13.60 13.47 7.00
C SER A 183 13.58 12.00 7.42
N ILE A 184 12.47 11.32 7.17
CA ILE A 184 12.28 9.89 7.41
C ILE A 184 11.94 9.22 6.09
N ARG A 185 12.57 8.09 5.80
CA ARG A 185 12.33 7.32 4.59
C ARG A 185 11.95 5.90 4.95
N HIS A 186 11.04 5.30 4.19
CA HIS A 186 10.65 3.90 4.38
C HIS A 186 10.33 3.22 3.04
N PRO A 187 10.44 1.88 2.96
CA PRO A 187 10.09 1.16 1.75
C PRO A 187 8.60 1.32 1.44
N ALA A 188 8.29 1.48 0.15
CA ALA A 188 6.95 1.68 -0.38
C ALA A 188 6.85 1.04 -1.78
N ARG A 189 7.28 -0.21 -1.92
CA ARG A 189 7.16 -0.96 -3.18
C ARG A 189 5.79 -1.61 -3.26
N PHE A 190 4.88 -1.01 -4.02
CA PHE A 190 3.52 -1.49 -4.18
C PHE A 190 3.11 -1.51 -5.65
N VAL A 191 2.12 -2.33 -5.96
CA VAL A 191 1.41 -2.30 -7.24
C VAL A 191 0.39 -1.17 -7.19
N LEU A 192 0.58 -0.13 -8.03
CA LEU A 192 -0.36 0.98 -8.16
C LEU A 192 -1.49 0.59 -9.13
N VAL A 193 -2.74 0.64 -8.66
CA VAL A 193 -3.92 0.43 -9.49
C VAL A 193 -4.83 1.64 -9.40
N GLY A 194 -4.93 2.38 -10.50
CA GLY A 194 -5.88 3.48 -10.64
C GLY A 194 -7.15 3.04 -11.35
N SER A 195 -8.29 3.56 -10.92
CA SER A 195 -9.52 3.53 -11.72
C SER A 195 -10.02 4.95 -11.99
N GLY A 196 -10.64 5.13 -13.14
CA GLY A 196 -11.23 6.41 -13.53
C GLY A 196 -12.46 6.24 -14.41
N ASN A 197 -13.31 7.26 -14.40
CA ASN A 197 -14.37 7.42 -15.37
C ASN A 197 -13.97 8.54 -16.35
N PRO A 198 -13.80 8.26 -17.65
CA PRO A 198 -13.49 9.28 -18.66
C PRO A 198 -14.46 10.47 -18.68
N GLU A 199 -15.70 10.30 -18.22
CA GLU A 199 -16.70 11.37 -18.17
C GLU A 199 -16.50 12.34 -16.99
N GLU A 200 -15.79 11.94 -15.94
CA GLU A 200 -15.63 12.72 -14.70
C GLU A 200 -14.42 13.65 -14.72
N GLY A 201 -13.60 13.62 -15.77
CA GLY A 201 -12.43 14.49 -15.94
C GLY A 201 -11.37 13.86 -16.83
N GLU A 202 -10.50 14.71 -17.38
CA GLU A 202 -9.33 14.25 -18.12
C GLU A 202 -8.23 13.76 -17.16
N LEU A 203 -7.53 12.71 -17.59
CA LEU A 203 -6.36 12.23 -16.88
C LEU A 203 -5.21 13.23 -16.97
N ARG A 204 -4.45 13.30 -15.89
CA ARG A 204 -3.20 14.05 -15.86
C ARG A 204 -2.15 13.36 -16.74
N PRO A 205 -1.31 14.13 -17.48
CA PRO A 205 -0.27 13.55 -18.34
C PRO A 205 0.74 12.66 -17.62
N GLN A 206 0.99 12.88 -16.33
CA GLN A 206 1.88 12.07 -15.50
C GLN A 206 1.35 10.64 -15.27
N LEU A 207 0.04 10.43 -15.49
CA LEU A 207 -0.63 9.13 -15.38
C LEU A 207 -0.81 8.43 -16.74
N LEU A 208 -0.33 9.02 -17.84
CA LEU A 208 -0.37 8.49 -19.20
C LEU A 208 0.99 7.91 -19.61
#